data_AF-A0A0D0PVV3-F1
#
_entry.id   AF-A0A0D0PVV3-F1
#
_cell.length_a   1.000
_cell.length_b   1.000
_cell.length_c   1.000
_cell.angle_alpha   90.00
_cell.angle_beta   90.00
_cell.angle_gamma   90.00
#
_symmetry.space_group_name_H-M   'P 1'
#
loop_
_entity.id
_entity.type
_entity.pdbx_description
1 polymer ?
#
loop_
_entity_poly.entity_id
_entity_poly.type
_entity_poly.pdbx_seq_one_letter_code
_entity_poly.pdbx_strand_id
1 'polypeptide(L)'
;MRIAHKFGKAGLAAMVAAGALTTLAAGTAHADAAGIAATANSQLGNGPCTLGGYGYVPPSGIGASCDGAGHKRESWCSDFAAWVWGRNDVAYVKELTSSAATFYDYGVRHGTLHRTPQVGDAIVWDYDASIDRAQHVNLVTAVNGTTVTVVGGNQSNSVTTYTINNAGIGSTSSTGQRISGFISPIFNGTTSNPSSLPAGTLVKSASGPTVKVIVGGAGLAVQGSDVDADHYDLSKIVTVGDAAFNALPAVPSNGTVVMDQSGTDNSRYVVVDGAALNIGGADWVSGGYSTKPQMGVPTSWLRDATQRTLGTGVVVLDQSGADNSRYVMVGGAALPITGAEWDNDNYAARHSVGVPAAWLKAAAAKPVPDGTVVMDQHGADNSRYVMVGGAAAAISGTEWDNDGYSDRPLMGVPGAWLGRAAAAKPADGVLLKGESGADPSVYVTANGSALPLTVPEYNDVWANRATTGAPERWLAWIVAKPLANGTVITNASGQEATRYVMAGGKAVALSGADFTALGYDQQPLRGVPGAWEATAAAKTAPSDGTMLLSPDNTTVWQVVNNGHKRPMAASEFGDGGYSFLDVVRVPTALTASLPNA
;
A
#
# COMPACT_ATOMS: atom_id res chain seq x y z
N MET A 1 42.86 0.59 -61.41
CA MET A 1 44.06 1.42 -61.14
C MET A 1 44.15 1.63 -59.64
N ARG A 2 45.28 1.25 -59.02
CA ARG A 2 45.60 1.29 -57.57
C ARG A 2 45.59 2.74 -57.06
N ILE A 3 45.26 3.02 -55.78
CA ILE A 3 46.16 3.19 -54.61
C ILE A 3 45.20 3.39 -53.40
N ALA A 4 45.10 2.56 -52.36
CA ALA A 4 46.03 2.23 -51.27
C ALA A 4 46.39 3.39 -50.33
N HIS A 5 45.75 3.46 -49.15
CA HIS A 5 46.44 3.82 -47.91
C HIS A 5 45.94 2.96 -46.74
N LYS A 6 46.85 2.10 -46.25
CA LYS A 6 46.84 1.46 -44.93
C LYS A 6 47.69 2.31 -43.99
N PHE A 7 47.25 2.46 -42.74
CA PHE A 7 47.97 2.41 -41.45
C PHE A 7 46.84 2.57 -40.40
N GLY A 8 46.55 1.68 -39.45
CA GLY A 8 47.36 0.71 -38.73
C GLY A 8 47.54 1.21 -37.29
N LYS A 9 46.75 0.69 -36.33
CA LYS A 9 47.18 0.33 -34.96
C LYS A 9 46.03 -0.26 -34.15
N ALA A 10 46.39 -1.33 -33.44
CA ALA A 10 45.57 -2.12 -32.54
C ALA A 10 45.13 -1.33 -31.31
N GLY A 11 43.93 -1.65 -30.81
CA GLY A 11 43.42 -1.24 -29.51
C GLY A 11 42.58 -2.39 -28.96
N LEU A 12 43.25 -3.35 -28.32
CA LEU A 12 42.64 -4.32 -27.44
C LEU A 12 42.14 -3.55 -26.21
N ALA A 13 40.83 -3.50 -25.97
CA ALA A 13 40.27 -2.99 -24.72
C ALA A 13 39.16 -3.93 -24.27
N ALA A 14 39.48 -4.72 -23.25
CA ALA A 14 38.57 -5.59 -22.53
C ALA A 14 37.47 -4.76 -21.85
N MET A 15 36.20 -5.04 -22.16
CA MET A 15 35.10 -4.62 -21.30
C MET A 15 34.98 -5.61 -20.15
N VAL A 16 35.46 -5.18 -18.98
CA VAL A 16 35.25 -5.83 -17.69
C VAL A 16 33.79 -5.65 -17.32
N ALA A 17 33.06 -6.75 -17.18
CA ALA A 17 31.74 -6.78 -16.55
C ALA A 17 31.91 -6.51 -15.04
N ALA A 18 31.65 -5.27 -14.62
CA ALA A 18 31.52 -4.93 -13.21
C ALA A 18 30.05 -5.07 -12.79
N GLY A 19 29.65 -6.28 -12.40
CA GLY A 19 28.41 -6.51 -11.67
C GLY A 19 28.56 -5.99 -10.24
N ALA A 20 28.00 -4.82 -9.95
CA ALA A 20 27.89 -4.32 -8.59
C ALA A 20 26.75 -5.05 -7.87
N LEU A 21 27.08 -6.17 -7.22
CA LEU A 21 26.25 -6.81 -6.22
C LEU A 21 26.40 -6.02 -4.91
N THR A 22 25.47 -5.12 -4.61
CA THR A 22 25.35 -4.51 -3.28
C THR A 22 24.56 -5.44 -2.37
N THR A 23 25.25 -6.42 -1.78
CA THR A 23 24.73 -7.19 -0.65
C THR A 23 24.74 -6.31 0.61
N LEU A 24 23.59 -5.72 0.94
CA LEU A 24 23.33 -5.22 2.30
C LEU A 24 23.11 -6.45 3.21
N ALA A 25 24.20 -6.93 3.80
CA ALA A 25 24.13 -7.86 4.92
C ALA A 25 23.72 -7.10 6.18
N ALA A 26 22.41 -6.96 6.40
CA ALA A 26 21.86 -6.65 7.71
C ALA A 26 21.89 -7.95 8.54
N GLY A 27 22.85 -8.06 9.45
CA GLY A 27 23.02 -9.23 10.32
C GLY A 27 21.80 -9.43 11.24
N THR A 28 21.20 -10.61 11.18
CA THR A 28 20.18 -11.08 12.12
C THR A 28 20.86 -11.80 13.29
N ALA A 29 21.08 -11.11 14.41
CA ALA A 29 21.64 -11.70 15.63
C ALA A 29 20.99 -11.22 16.94
N HIS A 30 19.75 -10.70 16.94
CA HIS A 30 19.26 -9.91 18.08
C HIS A 30 18.54 -10.65 19.22
N ALA A 31 18.15 -11.93 19.10
CA ALA A 31 17.33 -12.59 20.13
C ALA A 31 18.14 -13.50 21.07
N ASP A 32 19.01 -14.35 20.53
CA ASP A 32 19.90 -15.19 21.34
C ASP A 32 21.03 -14.36 22.01
N ALA A 33 21.38 -13.22 21.41
CA ALA A 33 22.20 -12.16 22.00
C ALA A 33 21.58 -11.50 23.24
N ALA A 34 20.24 -11.44 23.33
CA ALA A 34 19.56 -10.88 24.50
C ALA A 34 19.71 -11.80 25.72
N GLY A 35 19.77 -13.12 25.52
CA GLY A 35 20.10 -14.10 26.56
C GLY A 35 21.53 -13.91 27.10
N ILE A 36 22.49 -13.68 26.21
CA ILE A 36 23.88 -13.33 26.58
C ILE A 36 23.91 -12.04 27.39
N ALA A 37 23.21 -10.99 26.95
CA ALA A 37 23.14 -9.72 27.66
C ALA A 37 22.48 -9.86 29.04
N ALA A 38 21.37 -10.60 29.14
CA ALA A 38 20.67 -10.86 30.41
C ALA A 38 21.55 -11.68 31.37
N THR A 39 22.22 -12.71 30.86
CA THR A 39 23.14 -13.55 31.65
C THR A 39 24.30 -12.72 32.17
N ALA A 40 24.94 -11.91 31.32
CA ALA A 40 26.04 -11.03 31.72
C ALA A 40 25.61 -9.98 32.75
N ASN A 41 24.47 -9.30 32.52
CA ASN A 41 23.93 -8.29 33.43
C ASN A 41 23.52 -8.89 34.79
N SER A 42 23.08 -10.15 34.84
CA SER A 42 22.73 -10.83 36.10
C SER A 42 23.92 -11.03 37.04
N GLN A 43 25.15 -10.86 36.54
CA GLN A 43 26.38 -11.06 37.30
C GLN A 43 27.03 -9.76 37.77
N LEU A 44 26.45 -8.59 37.49
CA LEU A 44 27.03 -7.29 37.88
C LEU A 44 27.31 -7.23 39.39
N GLY A 45 28.52 -6.80 39.75
CA GLY A 45 29.00 -6.74 41.13
C GLY A 45 29.59 -8.04 41.67
N ASN A 46 29.40 -9.18 40.99
CA ASN A 46 29.95 -10.46 41.45
C ASN A 46 31.46 -10.53 41.23
N GLY A 47 32.17 -11.06 42.22
CA GLY A 47 33.59 -11.39 42.12
C GLY A 47 33.83 -12.77 41.50
N PRO A 48 35.09 -13.14 41.25
CA PRO A 48 35.44 -14.38 40.55
C PRO A 48 35.11 -15.67 41.30
N CYS A 49 34.69 -15.63 42.56
CA CYS A 49 34.38 -16.83 43.38
C CYS A 49 32.89 -16.95 43.74
N THR A 50 32.03 -16.08 43.22
CA THR A 50 30.64 -15.92 43.68
C THR A 50 29.74 -17.12 43.36
N LEU A 51 30.14 -17.97 42.41
CA LEU A 51 29.40 -19.17 41.98
C LEU A 51 29.71 -20.39 42.87
N GLY A 52 29.40 -20.30 44.16
CA GLY A 52 29.56 -21.41 45.10
C GLY A 52 31.01 -21.85 45.32
N GLY A 53 31.97 -20.95 45.14
CA GLY A 53 33.41 -21.21 45.31
C GLY A 53 34.12 -21.79 44.09
N TYR A 54 33.40 -22.14 43.02
CA TYR A 54 33.99 -22.70 41.78
C TYR A 54 34.40 -21.64 40.74
N GLY A 55 33.87 -20.42 40.87
CA GLY A 55 34.10 -19.33 39.93
C GLY A 55 33.48 -19.52 38.54
N TYR A 56 33.77 -18.60 37.62
CA TYR A 56 33.46 -18.73 36.20
C TYR A 56 34.44 -19.74 35.60
N VAL A 57 33.89 -20.79 35.01
CA VAL A 57 34.66 -21.86 34.36
C VAL A 57 34.26 -21.89 32.89
N PRO A 58 35.19 -21.75 31.94
CA PRO A 58 34.89 -21.87 30.53
C PRO A 58 34.47 -23.32 30.18
N PRO A 59 33.60 -23.53 29.19
CA PRO A 59 33.17 -24.88 28.78
C PRO A 59 34.30 -25.80 28.30
N SER A 60 35.48 -25.26 27.96
CA SER A 60 36.69 -26.03 27.67
C SER A 60 37.28 -26.73 28.89
N GLY A 61 36.93 -26.28 30.10
CA GLY A 61 37.54 -26.72 31.36
C GLY A 61 38.96 -26.21 31.57
N ILE A 62 39.46 -25.33 30.71
CA ILE A 62 40.81 -24.76 30.77
C ILE A 62 40.71 -23.33 31.31
N GLY A 63 40.93 -23.18 32.61
CA GLY A 63 40.83 -21.91 33.34
C GLY A 63 39.85 -22.01 34.52
N ALA A 64 40.10 -21.26 35.58
CA ALA A 64 39.17 -21.10 36.69
C ALA A 64 39.40 -19.75 37.38
N SER A 65 38.36 -18.92 37.43
CA SER A 65 38.51 -17.58 38.01
C SER A 65 38.78 -17.57 39.53
N CYS A 66 38.48 -18.66 40.24
CA CYS A 66 38.61 -18.76 41.70
C CYS A 66 39.77 -19.68 42.15
N ASP A 67 40.51 -19.29 43.20
CA ASP A 67 41.71 -19.98 43.74
C ASP A 67 41.45 -21.36 44.41
N GLY A 68 40.29 -21.99 44.20
CA GLY A 68 39.83 -23.15 44.99
C GLY A 68 40.47 -24.52 44.67
N ALA A 69 41.29 -24.64 43.61
CA ALA A 69 41.80 -25.93 43.12
C ALA A 69 43.33 -25.99 42.93
N GLY A 70 44.10 -25.09 43.58
CA GLY A 70 45.57 -25.09 43.50
C GLY A 70 46.18 -24.29 42.34
N HIS A 71 45.38 -23.43 41.69
CA HIS A 71 45.86 -22.50 40.66
C HIS A 71 46.09 -21.10 41.26
N LYS A 72 47.05 -20.35 40.71
CA LYS A 72 47.32 -18.94 41.06
C LYS A 72 46.19 -18.07 40.48
N ARG A 73 45.76 -17.01 41.18
CA ARG A 73 44.87 -15.96 40.64
C ARG A 73 45.25 -15.58 39.22
N GLU A 74 44.40 -15.94 38.26
CA GLU A 74 44.55 -15.56 36.86
C GLU A 74 43.59 -14.43 36.48
N SER A 75 43.90 -13.75 35.37
CA SER A 75 42.98 -12.79 34.78
C SER A 75 41.78 -13.53 34.19
N TRP A 76 40.57 -13.22 34.67
CA TRP A 76 39.38 -14.03 34.41
C TRP A 76 38.33 -13.38 33.50
N CYS A 77 38.72 -12.36 32.73
CA CYS A 77 37.80 -11.70 31.79
C CYS A 77 37.30 -12.67 30.70
N SER A 78 38.20 -13.53 30.21
CA SER A 78 37.90 -14.57 29.23
C SER A 78 37.02 -15.66 29.82
N ASP A 79 37.31 -16.11 31.04
CA ASP A 79 36.52 -17.14 31.74
C ASP A 79 35.07 -16.69 31.92
N PHE A 80 34.86 -15.43 32.32
CA PHE A 80 33.53 -14.85 32.44
C PHE A 80 32.79 -14.83 31.10
N ALA A 81 33.42 -14.28 30.05
CA ALA A 81 32.78 -14.18 28.73
C ALA A 81 32.47 -15.57 28.16
N ALA A 82 33.38 -16.53 28.30
CA ALA A 82 33.22 -17.89 27.81
C ALA A 82 32.16 -18.66 28.61
N TRP A 83 32.09 -18.43 29.93
CA TRP A 83 31.02 -18.96 30.77
C TRP A 83 29.65 -18.40 30.37
N VAL A 84 29.55 -17.09 30.11
CA VAL A 84 28.29 -16.49 29.63
C VAL A 84 27.87 -17.11 28.30
N TRP A 85 28.78 -17.19 27.32
CA TRP A 85 28.48 -17.84 26.04
C TRP A 85 28.10 -19.32 26.21
N GLY A 86 28.80 -20.06 27.09
CA GLY A 86 28.48 -21.45 27.41
C GLY A 86 27.12 -21.66 28.06
N ARG A 87 26.63 -20.69 28.84
CA ARG A 87 25.28 -20.69 29.42
C ARG A 87 24.17 -20.42 28.42
N ASN A 88 24.51 -19.83 27.27
CA ASN A 88 23.57 -19.41 26.23
C ASN A 88 23.69 -20.30 24.98
N ASP A 89 24.16 -21.54 25.15
CA ASP A 89 24.23 -22.54 24.08
C ASP A 89 24.99 -22.08 22.81
N VAL A 90 26.01 -21.26 22.99
CA VAL A 90 26.88 -20.85 21.88
C VAL A 90 27.67 -22.07 21.40
N ALA A 91 27.63 -22.32 20.10
CA ALA A 91 28.42 -23.32 19.39
C ALA A 91 29.92 -23.01 19.48
N TYR A 92 30.72 -24.07 19.48
CA TYR A 92 32.19 -24.02 19.52
C TYR A 92 32.80 -23.34 20.76
N VAL A 93 32.01 -23.08 21.82
CA VAL A 93 32.52 -22.50 23.09
C VAL A 93 33.61 -23.32 23.77
N LYS A 94 33.74 -24.61 23.44
CA LYS A 94 34.83 -25.47 23.92
C LYS A 94 36.21 -25.08 23.37
N GLU A 95 36.25 -24.22 22.35
CA GLU A 95 37.49 -23.65 21.79
C GLU A 95 37.99 -22.44 22.60
N LEU A 96 37.13 -21.85 23.44
CA LEU A 96 37.47 -20.69 24.26
C LEU A 96 38.23 -21.12 25.52
N THR A 97 39.29 -20.41 25.87
CA THR A 97 40.14 -20.68 27.06
C THR A 97 40.23 -19.44 27.94
N SER A 98 41.04 -19.50 29.02
CA SER A 98 41.35 -18.31 29.82
C SER A 98 42.09 -17.19 29.06
N SER A 99 42.56 -17.46 27.82
CA SER A 99 43.12 -16.43 26.94
C SER A 99 42.04 -15.68 26.14
N ALA A 100 41.98 -14.35 26.30
CA ALA A 100 41.09 -13.47 25.54
C ALA A 100 41.33 -13.52 24.01
N ALA A 101 42.54 -13.91 23.57
CA ALA A 101 42.85 -14.09 22.15
C ALA A 101 41.95 -15.14 21.48
N THR A 102 41.51 -16.15 22.23
CA THR A 102 40.67 -17.23 21.69
C THR A 102 39.31 -16.76 21.17
N PHE A 103 38.80 -15.61 21.62
CA PHE A 103 37.61 -14.99 21.03
C PHE A 103 37.88 -14.42 19.64
N TYR A 104 39.07 -13.84 19.43
CA TYR A 104 39.46 -13.36 18.10
C TYR A 104 39.64 -14.54 17.15
N ASP A 105 40.32 -15.59 17.60
CA ASP A 105 40.48 -16.83 16.83
C ASP A 105 39.16 -17.49 16.50
N TYR A 106 38.21 -17.52 17.44
CA TYR A 106 36.85 -17.99 17.20
C TYR A 106 36.22 -17.21 16.04
N GLY A 107 36.29 -15.88 16.08
CA GLY A 107 35.72 -15.01 15.05
C GLY A 107 36.36 -15.21 13.68
N VAL A 108 37.69 -15.38 13.63
CA VAL A 108 38.40 -15.66 12.38
C VAL A 108 38.04 -17.05 11.84
N ARG A 109 38.07 -18.08 12.69
CA ARG A 109 37.85 -19.48 12.31
C ARG A 109 36.43 -19.74 11.83
N HIS A 110 35.45 -19.13 12.48
CA HIS A 110 34.02 -19.36 12.21
C HIS A 110 33.37 -18.24 11.40
N GLY A 111 34.15 -17.27 10.91
CA GLY A 111 33.67 -16.20 10.04
C GLY A 111 32.74 -15.19 10.72
N THR A 112 32.82 -15.06 12.06
CA THR A 112 31.99 -14.16 12.86
C THR A 112 32.72 -12.91 13.35
N LEU A 113 33.97 -12.69 12.92
CA LEU A 113 34.69 -11.43 13.15
C LEU A 113 34.15 -10.31 12.24
N HIS A 114 33.74 -9.18 12.82
CA HIS A 114 33.27 -8.01 12.08
C HIS A 114 33.64 -6.68 12.77
N ARG A 115 33.25 -5.57 12.14
CA ARG A 115 33.67 -4.21 12.51
C ARG A 115 32.61 -3.37 13.22
N THR A 116 31.35 -3.79 13.14
CA THR A 116 30.19 -3.05 13.66
C THR A 116 29.65 -3.75 14.89
N PRO A 117 29.55 -3.13 16.07
CA PRO A 117 29.05 -3.80 17.28
C PRO A 117 27.59 -4.23 17.16
N GLN A 118 27.29 -5.39 17.72
CA GLN A 118 25.94 -5.94 17.92
C GLN A 118 25.81 -6.43 19.37
N VAL A 119 24.60 -6.45 19.90
CA VAL A 119 24.34 -7.08 21.21
C VAL A 119 24.76 -8.54 21.13
N GLY A 120 25.35 -9.09 22.20
CA GLY A 120 25.83 -10.46 22.27
C GLY A 120 27.27 -10.67 21.82
N ASP A 121 27.85 -9.72 21.07
CA ASP A 121 29.24 -9.81 20.62
C ASP A 121 30.24 -9.84 21.77
N ALA A 122 31.37 -10.50 21.53
CA ALA A 122 32.59 -10.27 22.28
C ALA A 122 33.42 -9.15 21.63
N ILE A 123 33.80 -8.15 22.43
CA ILE A 123 34.81 -7.15 22.08
C ILE A 123 36.17 -7.67 22.51
N VAL A 124 37.11 -7.79 21.58
CA VAL A 124 38.51 -8.13 21.87
C VAL A 124 39.37 -6.87 21.87
N TRP A 125 40.19 -6.70 22.91
CA TRP A 125 41.02 -5.52 23.12
C TRP A 125 42.52 -5.81 22.92
N ASP A 126 43.20 -4.93 22.19
CA ASP A 126 44.64 -4.94 21.92
C ASP A 126 45.17 -6.32 21.47
N TYR A 127 44.46 -6.94 20.51
CA TYR A 127 44.93 -8.16 19.86
C TYR A 127 46.21 -7.89 19.05
N ASP A 128 47.26 -8.62 19.40
CA ASP A 128 48.54 -8.69 18.69
C ASP A 128 48.65 -10.04 17.98
N ALA A 129 48.46 -10.03 16.67
CA ALA A 129 48.52 -11.22 15.83
C ALA A 129 49.92 -11.87 15.77
N SER A 130 50.99 -11.15 16.14
CA SER A 130 52.36 -11.69 16.07
C SER A 130 52.68 -12.67 17.19
N ILE A 131 51.96 -12.58 18.31
CA ILE A 131 52.11 -13.42 19.50
C ILE A 131 50.80 -14.04 19.96
N ASP A 132 49.73 -13.89 19.16
CA ASP A 132 48.37 -14.38 19.42
C ASP A 132 47.87 -14.04 20.84
N ARG A 133 47.90 -12.74 21.15
CA ARG A 133 47.58 -12.24 22.50
C ARG A 133 46.62 -11.07 22.43
N ALA A 134 45.54 -11.13 23.21
CA ALA A 134 44.69 -9.97 23.52
C ALA A 134 44.84 -9.60 24.99
N GLN A 135 44.66 -8.32 25.32
CA GLN A 135 44.72 -7.86 26.72
C GLN A 135 43.43 -8.13 27.48
N HIS A 136 42.28 -8.07 26.80
CA HIS A 136 40.99 -8.12 27.48
C HIS A 136 39.84 -8.53 26.55
N VAL A 137 38.74 -8.97 27.15
CA VAL A 137 37.47 -9.22 26.44
C VAL A 137 36.28 -8.68 27.24
N ASN A 138 35.30 -8.14 26.52
CA ASN A 138 34.01 -7.69 27.05
C ASN A 138 32.87 -8.26 26.22
N LEU A 139 31.66 -8.33 26.79
CA LEU A 139 30.43 -8.65 26.06
C LEU A 139 29.60 -7.39 25.83
N VAL A 140 29.11 -7.20 24.62
CA VAL A 140 28.19 -6.10 24.28
C VAL A 140 26.79 -6.45 24.78
N THR A 141 26.21 -5.62 25.64
CA THR A 141 24.89 -5.85 26.22
C THR A 141 23.83 -4.86 25.74
N ALA A 142 24.24 -3.73 25.16
CA ALA A 142 23.35 -2.81 24.44
C ALA A 142 24.10 -2.03 23.35
N VAL A 143 23.40 -1.67 22.28
CA VAL A 143 23.91 -0.80 21.21
C VAL A 143 22.87 0.29 20.94
N ASN A 144 23.28 1.56 20.99
CA ASN A 144 22.47 2.72 20.65
C ASN A 144 23.28 3.67 19.77
N GLY A 145 23.04 3.63 18.45
CA GLY A 145 23.86 4.36 17.48
C GLY A 145 25.32 3.92 17.52
N THR A 146 26.25 4.86 17.74
CA THR A 146 27.68 4.56 17.89
C THR A 146 28.09 4.30 19.35
N THR A 147 27.14 4.31 20.28
CA THR A 147 27.38 4.08 21.70
C THR A 147 27.04 2.63 22.05
N VAL A 148 27.94 1.94 22.75
CA VAL A 148 27.72 0.55 23.20
C VAL A 148 27.86 0.45 24.71
N THR A 149 26.99 -0.32 25.34
CA THR A 149 27.13 -0.74 26.74
C THR A 149 27.74 -2.12 26.76
N VAL A 150 28.75 -2.30 27.60
CA VAL A 150 29.50 -3.54 27.70
C VAL A 150 29.54 -4.02 29.13
N VAL A 151 29.56 -5.34 29.31
CA VAL A 151 29.80 -6.00 30.58
C VAL A 151 31.07 -6.83 30.45
N GLY A 152 31.89 -6.87 31.48
CA GLY A 152 33.02 -7.81 31.51
C GLY A 152 33.40 -8.19 32.92
N GLY A 153 34.28 -9.19 33.00
CA GLY A 153 34.89 -9.62 34.24
C GLY A 153 36.30 -9.03 34.44
N ASN A 154 36.75 -9.05 35.68
CA ASN A 154 38.09 -8.67 36.11
C ASN A 154 38.45 -7.17 35.98
N GLN A 155 37.52 -6.30 35.57
CA GLN A 155 37.71 -4.87 35.78
C GLN A 155 37.49 -4.56 37.25
N SER A 156 38.56 -4.23 37.98
CA SER A 156 38.53 -4.01 39.44
C SER A 156 38.16 -5.25 40.27
N ASN A 157 38.49 -6.45 39.78
CA ASN A 157 38.23 -7.73 40.45
C ASN A 157 36.72 -8.04 40.68
N SER A 158 35.84 -7.45 39.87
CA SER A 158 34.40 -7.75 39.83
C SER A 158 33.87 -7.73 38.39
N VAL A 159 32.63 -8.20 38.19
CA VAL A 159 31.90 -8.00 36.95
C VAL A 159 31.33 -6.58 36.93
N THR A 160 31.68 -5.80 35.91
CA THR A 160 31.29 -4.39 35.81
C THR A 160 30.66 -4.08 34.45
N THR A 161 29.91 -2.99 34.42
CA THR A 161 29.32 -2.42 33.21
C THR A 161 29.87 -1.01 32.96
N TYR A 162 30.07 -0.65 31.70
CA TYR A 162 30.36 0.72 31.30
C TYR A 162 29.97 0.94 29.84
N THR A 163 29.96 2.21 29.43
CA THR A 163 29.57 2.64 28.09
C THR A 163 30.79 3.14 27.32
N ILE A 164 30.84 2.81 26.03
CA ILE A 164 31.85 3.29 25.08
C ILE A 164 31.12 4.13 24.04
N ASN A 165 31.49 5.41 23.94
CA ASN A 165 30.99 6.29 22.88
C ASN A 165 31.85 6.12 21.62
N ASN A 166 31.23 6.18 20.45
CA ASN A 166 31.93 6.02 19.16
C ASN A 166 32.69 4.68 19.07
N ALA A 167 32.05 3.60 19.47
CA ALA A 167 32.63 2.27 19.44
C ALA A 167 32.82 1.78 18.00
N GLY A 168 34.06 1.49 17.67
CA GLY A 168 34.49 0.95 16.39
C GLY A 168 35.90 0.38 16.52
N ILE A 169 36.36 -0.34 15.51
CA ILE A 169 37.75 -0.85 15.48
C ILE A 169 38.73 0.32 15.61
N GLY A 170 39.67 0.20 16.55
CA GLY A 170 40.65 1.24 16.87
C GLY A 170 40.22 2.24 17.95
N SER A 171 38.94 2.26 18.35
CA SER A 171 38.48 3.09 19.47
C SER A 171 39.09 2.62 20.79
N THR A 172 39.43 3.57 21.67
CA THR A 172 40.10 3.28 22.94
C THR A 172 39.13 3.25 24.13
N SER A 173 39.31 2.31 25.04
CA SER A 173 38.65 2.30 26.35
C SER A 173 39.15 3.46 27.24
N SER A 174 38.46 3.71 28.35
CA SER A 174 38.92 4.64 29.40
C SER A 174 40.25 4.22 30.05
N THR A 175 40.68 2.97 29.86
CA THR A 175 41.95 2.42 30.32
C THR A 175 43.04 2.39 29.24
N GLY A 176 42.77 2.94 28.05
CA GLY A 176 43.74 3.09 26.96
C GLY A 176 43.86 1.90 26.00
N GLN A 177 43.05 0.86 26.16
CA GLN A 177 43.07 -0.34 25.32
C GLN A 177 42.29 -0.10 24.02
N ARG A 178 42.73 -0.64 22.88
CA ARG A 178 42.08 -0.45 21.57
C ARG A 178 41.20 -1.64 21.18
N ILE A 179 40.03 -1.36 20.60
CA ILE A 179 39.16 -2.41 20.05
C ILE A 179 39.82 -3.03 18.81
N SER A 180 40.07 -4.33 18.85
CA SER A 180 40.64 -5.10 17.74
C SER A 180 39.59 -5.83 16.89
N GLY A 181 38.42 -6.13 17.45
CA GLY A 181 37.37 -6.87 16.77
C GLY A 181 36.07 -6.98 17.57
N PHE A 182 34.97 -7.15 16.85
CA PHE A 182 33.69 -7.63 17.39
C PHE A 182 33.45 -9.05 16.86
N ILE A 183 33.05 -9.96 17.72
CA ILE A 183 32.86 -11.37 17.37
C ILE A 183 31.46 -11.80 17.78
N SER A 184 30.62 -12.12 16.79
CA SER A 184 29.30 -12.66 17.06
C SER A 184 29.35 -14.15 17.45
N PRO A 185 28.53 -14.58 18.40
CA PRO A 185 28.37 -15.99 18.73
C PRO A 185 27.57 -16.74 17.65
N ILE A 186 27.89 -18.02 17.44
CA ILE A 186 27.05 -18.99 16.72
C ILE A 186 26.33 -19.83 17.76
N PHE A 187 25.06 -20.20 17.60
CA PHE A 187 24.31 -21.02 18.58
C PHE A 187 24.20 -22.49 18.14
N ASN A 188 24.28 -23.45 19.08
CA ASN A 188 24.05 -24.87 18.78
C ASN A 188 22.56 -25.06 18.46
N GLY A 189 22.25 -25.63 17.28
CA GLY A 189 20.87 -26.04 16.94
C GLY A 189 20.09 -25.12 15.99
N THR A 190 20.64 -24.03 15.47
CA THR A 190 19.92 -23.18 14.51
C THR A 190 20.80 -22.70 13.35
N THR A 191 20.79 -23.41 12.22
CA THR A 191 21.24 -22.85 10.93
C THR A 191 20.41 -23.30 9.73
N SER A 192 19.11 -23.54 9.89
CA SER A 192 18.23 -23.28 8.75
C SER A 192 17.78 -21.83 8.86
N ASN A 193 18.29 -20.97 7.97
CA ASN A 193 17.63 -19.71 7.71
C ASN A 193 16.19 -20.06 7.33
N PRO A 194 15.17 -19.67 8.10
CA PRO A 194 13.80 -20.15 7.88
C PRO A 194 13.27 -19.75 6.50
N SER A 195 13.78 -18.67 5.91
CA SER A 195 13.44 -18.27 4.53
C SER A 195 13.97 -19.22 3.45
N SER A 196 14.94 -20.08 3.79
CA SER A 196 15.50 -21.11 2.89
C SER A 196 14.84 -22.49 3.05
N LEU A 197 13.91 -22.62 4.01
CA LEU A 197 13.18 -23.87 4.21
C LEU A 197 12.20 -24.10 3.04
N PRO A 198 11.87 -25.37 2.73
CA PRO A 198 10.85 -25.68 1.73
C PRO A 198 9.52 -25.00 2.05
N ALA A 199 8.80 -24.56 1.01
CA ALA A 199 7.44 -24.05 1.17
C ALA A 199 6.54 -25.12 1.81
N GLY A 200 5.61 -24.69 2.68
CA GLY A 200 4.77 -25.57 3.50
C GLY A 200 5.41 -25.99 4.83
N THR A 201 6.69 -25.67 5.08
CA THR A 201 7.32 -25.97 6.37
C THR A 201 6.71 -25.10 7.46
N LEU A 202 6.23 -25.74 8.54
CA LEU A 202 5.81 -25.04 9.74
C LEU A 202 7.03 -24.70 10.60
N VAL A 203 7.14 -23.44 10.99
CA VAL A 203 8.20 -22.94 11.87
C VAL A 203 7.61 -22.28 13.11
N LYS A 204 8.33 -22.38 14.22
CA LYS A 204 8.06 -21.59 15.43
C LYS A 204 9.34 -21.05 16.03
N SER A 205 9.19 -19.99 16.80
CA SER A 205 10.21 -19.47 17.68
C SER A 205 10.27 -20.32 18.97
N ALA A 206 11.43 -20.39 19.63
CA ALA A 206 11.56 -21.15 20.87
C ALA A 206 10.87 -20.45 22.06
N SER A 207 10.80 -19.11 22.02
CA SER A 207 10.21 -18.28 23.07
C SER A 207 8.73 -17.92 22.87
N GLY A 208 8.16 -18.15 21.68
CA GLY A 208 6.83 -17.69 21.32
C GLY A 208 5.83 -18.81 20.98
N PRO A 209 4.52 -18.56 21.17
CA PRO A 209 3.47 -19.53 20.80
C PRO A 209 3.11 -19.49 19.31
N THR A 210 3.60 -18.50 18.56
CA THR A 210 3.21 -18.27 17.16
C THR A 210 3.85 -19.29 16.23
N VAL A 211 3.02 -19.88 15.37
CA VAL A 211 3.46 -20.75 14.27
C VAL A 211 3.31 -20.00 12.95
N LYS A 212 4.32 -20.11 12.07
CA LYS A 212 4.27 -19.60 10.70
C LYS A 212 4.47 -20.75 9.72
N VAL A 213 3.83 -20.68 8.56
CA VAL A 213 4.14 -21.54 7.41
C VAL A 213 5.05 -20.79 6.45
N ILE A 214 6.08 -21.45 5.94
CA ILE A 214 7.00 -20.87 4.95
C ILE A 214 6.35 -20.89 3.57
N VAL A 215 6.27 -19.74 2.91
CA VAL A 215 5.70 -19.58 1.57
C VAL A 215 6.55 -18.58 0.79
N GLY A 216 7.28 -19.04 -0.23
CA GLY A 216 8.11 -18.16 -1.07
C GLY A 216 9.18 -17.38 -0.28
N GLY A 217 9.70 -17.96 0.81
CA GLY A 217 10.65 -17.32 1.74
C GLY A 217 10.01 -16.42 2.79
N ALA A 218 8.71 -16.15 2.72
CA ALA A 218 7.93 -15.47 3.74
C ALA A 218 7.42 -16.45 4.82
N GLY A 219 7.13 -15.94 6.01
CA GLY A 219 6.53 -16.70 7.10
C GLY A 219 5.13 -16.19 7.38
N LEU A 220 4.12 -16.90 6.90
CA LEU A 220 2.71 -16.52 7.06
C LEU A 220 2.18 -17.10 8.36
N ALA A 221 1.59 -16.27 9.22
CA ALA A 221 1.03 -16.73 10.48
C ALA A 221 -0.09 -17.76 10.23
N VAL A 222 -0.05 -18.87 10.96
CA VAL A 222 -1.10 -19.89 10.96
C VAL A 222 -1.99 -19.61 12.18
N GLN A 223 -3.26 -19.30 11.95
CA GLN A 223 -4.22 -19.10 13.03
C GLN A 223 -4.74 -20.45 13.54
N GLY A 224 -5.25 -20.49 14.76
CA GLY A 224 -5.84 -21.72 15.31
C GLY A 224 -6.98 -22.28 14.44
N SER A 225 -7.73 -21.40 13.77
CA SER A 225 -8.79 -21.78 12.82
C SER A 225 -8.26 -22.47 11.55
N ASP A 226 -7.01 -22.23 11.19
CA ASP A 226 -6.40 -22.75 9.96
C ASP A 226 -5.87 -24.19 10.17
N VAL A 227 -5.56 -24.60 11.41
CA VAL A 227 -4.84 -25.85 11.66
C VAL A 227 -5.57 -27.09 11.10
N ASP A 228 -6.82 -27.29 11.52
CA ASP A 228 -7.60 -28.44 11.07
C ASP A 228 -8.14 -28.25 9.65
N ALA A 229 -8.56 -27.02 9.32
CA ALA A 229 -9.15 -26.67 8.03
C ALA A 229 -8.15 -26.81 6.87
N ASP A 230 -6.90 -26.44 7.10
CA ASP A 230 -5.82 -26.44 6.11
C ASP A 230 -4.91 -27.68 6.25
N HIS A 231 -5.25 -28.59 7.18
CA HIS A 231 -4.56 -29.84 7.45
C HIS A 231 -3.08 -29.66 7.87
N TYR A 232 -2.77 -28.64 8.66
CA TYR A 232 -1.43 -28.40 9.21
C TYR A 232 -1.09 -29.40 10.32
N ASP A 233 -0.02 -30.17 10.12
CA ASP A 233 0.48 -31.13 11.11
C ASP A 233 1.44 -30.46 12.10
N LEU A 234 0.90 -30.03 13.25
CA LEU A 234 1.68 -29.36 14.30
C LEU A 234 2.77 -30.24 14.93
N SER A 235 2.77 -31.57 14.69
CA SER A 235 3.86 -32.44 15.17
C SER A 235 5.17 -32.27 14.38
N LYS A 236 5.11 -31.64 13.19
CA LYS A 236 6.25 -31.44 12.27
C LYS A 236 6.84 -30.04 12.33
N ILE A 237 6.53 -29.25 13.35
CA ILE A 237 7.03 -27.89 13.47
C ILE A 237 8.55 -27.89 13.67
N VAL A 238 9.24 -27.09 12.86
CA VAL A 238 10.67 -26.81 12.99
C VAL A 238 10.85 -25.61 13.93
N THR A 239 11.61 -25.79 15.00
CA THR A 239 12.02 -24.66 15.85
C THR A 239 13.17 -23.92 15.18
N VAL A 240 13.05 -22.60 15.04
CA VAL A 240 14.09 -21.72 14.49
C VAL A 240 14.41 -20.59 15.47
N GLY A 241 15.59 -19.99 15.34
CA GLY A 241 16.01 -18.88 16.21
C GLY A 241 15.03 -17.71 16.14
N ASP A 242 14.73 -17.10 17.27
CA ASP A 242 13.67 -16.09 17.39
C ASP A 242 13.89 -14.88 16.49
N ALA A 243 15.14 -14.43 16.35
CA ALA A 243 15.49 -13.32 15.45
C ALA A 243 15.19 -13.67 14.00
N ALA A 244 15.53 -14.88 13.57
CA ALA A 244 15.28 -15.36 12.22
C ALA A 244 13.78 -15.56 11.96
N PHE A 245 13.03 -16.08 12.95
CA PHE A 245 11.57 -16.20 12.91
C PHE A 245 10.88 -14.84 12.76
N ASN A 246 11.34 -13.84 13.53
CA ASN A 246 10.77 -12.48 13.52
C ASN A 246 11.17 -11.70 12.26
N ALA A 247 12.32 -12.00 11.66
CA ALA A 247 12.78 -11.38 10.42
C ALA A 247 12.07 -11.91 9.16
N LEU A 248 11.30 -13.00 9.26
CA LEU A 248 10.53 -13.52 8.12
C LEU A 248 9.53 -12.46 7.62
N PRO A 249 9.54 -12.14 6.31
CA PRO A 249 8.50 -11.30 5.72
C PRO A 249 7.11 -11.89 6.00
N ALA A 250 6.14 -11.04 6.33
CA ALA A 250 4.76 -11.46 6.56
C ALA A 250 3.96 -11.66 5.26
N VAL A 251 4.59 -11.39 4.12
CA VAL A 251 3.99 -11.43 2.79
C VAL A 251 4.99 -12.10 1.83
N PRO A 252 4.55 -13.01 0.97
CA PRO A 252 5.39 -13.57 -0.09
C PRO A 252 5.88 -12.48 -1.06
N SER A 253 6.97 -12.75 -1.77
CA SER A 253 7.48 -11.81 -2.78
C SER A 253 6.50 -11.60 -3.92
N ASN A 254 6.56 -10.42 -4.56
CA ASN A 254 5.74 -10.10 -5.72
C ASN A 254 5.90 -11.14 -6.83
N GLY A 255 4.78 -11.57 -7.41
CA GLY A 255 4.75 -12.57 -8.46
C GLY A 255 4.66 -14.02 -7.94
N THR A 256 4.66 -14.26 -6.62
CA THR A 256 4.38 -15.58 -6.03
C THR A 256 2.95 -16.01 -6.36
N VAL A 257 2.77 -17.25 -6.83
CA VAL A 257 1.44 -17.82 -7.09
C VAL A 257 0.98 -18.62 -5.88
N VAL A 258 -0.17 -18.25 -5.33
CA VAL A 258 -0.73 -18.84 -4.12
C VAL A 258 -2.14 -19.38 -4.37
N MET A 259 -2.53 -20.33 -3.54
CA MET A 259 -3.87 -20.93 -3.50
C MET A 259 -4.25 -21.25 -2.06
N ASP A 260 -5.54 -21.44 -1.81
CA ASP A 260 -6.01 -21.88 -0.51
C ASP A 260 -5.43 -23.27 -0.15
N GLN A 261 -4.74 -23.37 0.99
CA GLN A 261 -4.18 -24.62 1.46
C GLN A 261 -5.26 -25.66 1.83
N SER A 262 -6.46 -25.24 2.24
CA SER A 262 -7.56 -26.16 2.54
C SER A 262 -8.03 -26.95 1.31
N GLY A 263 -7.77 -26.41 0.11
CA GLY A 263 -8.28 -26.95 -1.15
C GLY A 263 -9.79 -26.78 -1.33
N THR A 264 -10.48 -26.04 -0.46
CA THR A 264 -11.91 -25.75 -0.62
C THR A 264 -12.17 -24.74 -1.74
N ASP A 265 -11.23 -23.83 -1.98
CA ASP A 265 -11.18 -22.95 -3.14
C ASP A 265 -10.05 -23.34 -4.10
N ASN A 266 -10.42 -23.62 -5.36
CA ASN A 266 -9.48 -23.94 -6.43
C ASN A 266 -8.99 -22.69 -7.20
N SER A 267 -9.39 -21.50 -6.76
CA SER A 267 -8.92 -20.23 -7.31
C SER A 267 -7.43 -20.04 -7.06
N ARG A 268 -6.76 -19.40 -8.02
CA ARG A 268 -5.33 -19.11 -7.96
C ARG A 268 -5.13 -17.61 -7.92
N TYR A 269 -4.14 -17.18 -7.17
CA TYR A 269 -3.85 -15.77 -6.96
C TYR A 269 -2.37 -15.49 -7.19
N VAL A 270 -2.06 -14.30 -7.65
CA VAL A 270 -0.69 -13.77 -7.64
C VAL A 270 -0.56 -12.75 -6.53
N VAL A 271 0.52 -12.84 -5.75
CA VAL A 271 0.84 -11.85 -4.72
C VAL A 271 1.46 -10.62 -5.38
N VAL A 272 0.89 -9.45 -5.13
CA VAL A 272 1.40 -8.16 -5.58
C VAL A 272 1.22 -7.15 -4.45
N ASP A 273 2.32 -6.62 -3.93
CA ASP A 273 2.37 -5.61 -2.87
C ASP A 273 1.50 -5.98 -1.64
N GLY A 274 1.55 -7.24 -1.21
CA GLY A 274 0.72 -7.70 -0.10
C GLY A 274 -0.67 -8.18 -0.45
N ALA A 275 -1.21 -7.80 -1.61
CA ALA A 275 -2.52 -8.23 -2.08
C ALA A 275 -2.45 -9.54 -2.86
N ALA A 276 -3.49 -10.37 -2.75
CA ALA A 276 -3.66 -11.58 -3.55
C ALA A 276 -4.65 -11.30 -4.69
N LEU A 277 -4.15 -11.19 -5.92
CA LEU A 277 -4.95 -10.84 -7.10
C LEU A 277 -5.37 -12.12 -7.83
N ASN A 278 -6.67 -12.32 -8.03
CA ASN A 278 -7.19 -13.52 -8.68
C ASN A 278 -6.66 -13.62 -10.13
N ILE A 279 -6.15 -14.79 -10.49
CA ILE A 279 -5.67 -15.12 -11.83
C ILE A 279 -6.81 -15.78 -12.61
N GLY A 280 -7.36 -15.06 -13.59
CA GLY A 280 -8.38 -15.59 -14.48
C GLY A 280 -7.84 -16.72 -15.37
N GLY A 281 -8.74 -17.57 -15.87
CA GLY A 281 -8.36 -18.73 -16.70
C GLY A 281 -7.57 -18.35 -17.97
N ALA A 282 -7.90 -17.21 -18.59
CA ALA A 282 -7.15 -16.70 -19.74
C ALA A 282 -5.73 -16.26 -19.37
N ASP A 283 -5.58 -15.60 -18.20
CA ASP A 283 -4.31 -15.07 -17.69
C ASP A 283 -3.35 -16.18 -17.25
N TRP A 284 -3.88 -17.36 -16.86
CA TRP A 284 -3.09 -18.47 -16.33
C TRP A 284 -1.92 -18.87 -17.25
N VAL A 285 -2.19 -18.97 -18.56
CA VAL A 285 -1.17 -19.33 -19.56
C VAL A 285 -0.52 -18.08 -20.14
N SER A 286 -1.30 -17.09 -20.56
CA SER A 286 -0.76 -15.90 -21.25
C SER A 286 0.13 -15.04 -20.37
N GLY A 287 -0.17 -14.93 -19.07
CA GLY A 287 0.64 -14.22 -18.08
C GLY A 287 1.82 -15.05 -17.52
N GLY A 288 2.03 -16.28 -18.01
CA GLY A 288 3.12 -17.15 -17.55
C GLY A 288 2.98 -17.67 -16.12
N TYR A 289 1.81 -17.51 -15.48
CA TYR A 289 1.58 -18.01 -14.12
C TYR A 289 1.63 -19.54 -14.05
N SER A 290 1.26 -20.22 -15.14
CA SER A 290 1.27 -21.68 -15.27
C SER A 290 2.64 -22.34 -15.11
N THR A 291 3.74 -21.60 -15.31
CA THR A 291 5.10 -22.11 -15.14
C THR A 291 5.65 -21.85 -13.74
N LYS A 292 4.91 -21.14 -12.88
CA LYS A 292 5.34 -20.81 -11.52
C LYS A 292 4.93 -21.91 -10.52
N PRO A 293 5.74 -22.17 -9.49
CA PRO A 293 5.32 -23.01 -8.38
C PRO A 293 4.04 -22.46 -7.74
N GLN A 294 3.07 -23.33 -7.50
CA GLN A 294 1.85 -23.00 -6.76
C GLN A 294 2.08 -23.35 -5.29
N MET A 295 1.82 -22.39 -4.40
CA MET A 295 2.03 -22.56 -2.97
C MET A 295 0.71 -22.44 -2.22
N GLY A 296 0.41 -23.38 -1.34
CA GLY A 296 -0.71 -23.23 -0.42
C GLY A 296 -0.41 -22.21 0.66
N VAL A 297 -1.39 -21.38 0.99
CA VAL A 297 -1.33 -20.38 2.06
C VAL A 297 -2.45 -20.61 3.07
N PRO A 298 -2.33 -20.13 4.31
CA PRO A 298 -3.41 -20.24 5.29
C PRO A 298 -4.71 -19.61 4.79
N THR A 299 -5.86 -20.27 5.01
CA THR A 299 -7.19 -19.78 4.60
C THR A 299 -7.45 -18.37 5.13
N SER A 300 -7.15 -18.13 6.41
CA SER A 300 -7.31 -16.81 7.02
C SER A 300 -6.48 -15.73 6.35
N TRP A 301 -5.22 -16.02 6.00
CA TRP A 301 -4.32 -15.08 5.33
C TRP A 301 -4.83 -14.76 3.92
N LEU A 302 -5.29 -15.76 3.16
CA LEU A 302 -5.78 -15.53 1.79
C LEU A 302 -7.03 -14.67 1.78
N ARG A 303 -7.96 -14.90 2.72
CA ARG A 303 -9.15 -14.07 2.90
C ARG A 303 -8.78 -12.61 3.16
N ASP A 304 -7.80 -12.35 4.01
CA ASP A 304 -7.36 -10.98 4.30
C ASP A 304 -6.61 -10.38 3.10
N ALA A 305 -5.74 -11.14 2.44
CA ALA A 305 -4.92 -10.68 1.31
C ALA A 305 -5.75 -10.36 0.06
N THR A 306 -6.87 -11.06 -0.17
CA THR A 306 -7.79 -10.78 -1.29
C THR A 306 -8.62 -9.51 -1.09
N GLN A 307 -8.73 -9.02 0.14
CA GLN A 307 -9.41 -7.76 0.46
C GLN A 307 -8.47 -6.54 0.42
N ARG A 308 -7.15 -6.75 0.35
CA ARG A 308 -6.19 -5.65 0.28
C ARG A 308 -6.23 -4.96 -1.07
N THR A 309 -6.15 -3.64 -1.05
CA THR A 309 -5.93 -2.82 -2.24
C THR A 309 -4.45 -2.55 -2.41
N LEU A 310 -3.96 -2.54 -3.65
CA LEU A 310 -2.60 -2.09 -3.95
C LEU A 310 -2.39 -0.65 -3.47
N GLY A 311 -1.18 -0.35 -3.02
CA GLY A 311 -0.82 0.99 -2.55
C GLY A 311 -1.02 2.06 -3.63
N THR A 312 -1.45 3.25 -3.20
CA THR A 312 -1.52 4.41 -4.10
C THR A 312 -0.13 4.75 -4.64
N GLY A 313 -0.04 5.06 -5.93
CA GLY A 313 1.21 5.39 -6.60
C GLY A 313 1.96 4.21 -7.22
N VAL A 314 1.57 2.96 -6.91
CA VAL A 314 2.08 1.76 -7.59
C VAL A 314 1.69 1.79 -9.05
N VAL A 315 2.66 1.54 -9.94
CA VAL A 315 2.40 1.40 -11.38
C VAL A 315 2.09 -0.06 -11.68
N VAL A 316 0.99 -0.31 -12.38
CA VAL A 316 0.57 -1.65 -12.77
C VAL A 316 0.48 -1.78 -14.29
N LEU A 317 0.78 -2.99 -14.76
CA LEU A 317 0.83 -3.37 -16.16
C LEU A 317 0.13 -4.71 -16.34
N ASP A 318 -0.50 -4.95 -17.48
CA ASP A 318 -1.02 -6.28 -17.80
C ASP A 318 0.15 -7.25 -18.01
N GLN A 319 0.25 -8.25 -17.12
CA GLN A 319 1.31 -9.26 -17.16
C GLN A 319 1.25 -10.14 -18.41
N SER A 320 0.08 -10.29 -19.03
CA SER A 320 -0.09 -11.07 -20.25
C SER A 320 0.39 -10.34 -21.51
N GLY A 321 0.53 -9.01 -21.43
CA GLY A 321 0.85 -8.15 -22.58
C GLY A 321 -0.29 -7.97 -23.57
N ALA A 322 -1.53 -8.37 -23.22
CA ALA A 322 -2.70 -8.11 -24.08
C ALA A 322 -3.06 -6.61 -24.10
N ASP A 323 -2.84 -5.93 -22.98
CA ASP A 323 -2.89 -4.48 -22.86
C ASP A 323 -1.50 -3.89 -22.60
N ASN A 324 -1.00 -3.08 -23.54
CA ASN A 324 0.28 -2.38 -23.39
C ASN A 324 0.16 -1.05 -22.61
N SER A 325 -1.05 -0.69 -22.19
CA SER A 325 -1.32 0.51 -21.40
C SER A 325 -0.72 0.36 -19.99
N ARG A 326 -0.37 1.49 -19.41
CA ARG A 326 0.19 1.57 -18.05
C ARG A 326 -0.79 2.29 -17.16
N TYR A 327 -0.87 1.87 -15.91
CA TYR A 327 -1.79 2.47 -14.96
C TYR A 327 -1.10 2.81 -13.66
N VAL A 328 -1.54 3.86 -12.98
CA VAL A 328 -1.17 4.15 -11.59
C VAL A 328 -2.35 3.88 -10.68
N MET A 329 -2.10 3.22 -9.55
CA MET A 329 -3.13 2.93 -8.55
C MET A 329 -3.45 4.17 -7.70
N VAL A 330 -4.73 4.44 -7.49
CA VAL A 330 -5.24 5.50 -6.59
C VAL A 330 -6.50 4.99 -5.90
N GLY A 331 -6.43 4.77 -4.59
CA GLY A 331 -7.60 4.33 -3.81
C GLY A 331 -8.24 3.03 -4.33
N GLY A 332 -7.44 2.12 -4.90
CA GLY A 332 -7.92 0.87 -5.50
C GLY A 332 -8.42 0.95 -6.95
N ALA A 333 -8.47 2.15 -7.55
CA ALA A 333 -8.72 2.36 -8.97
C ALA A 333 -7.40 2.42 -9.76
N ALA A 334 -7.39 1.90 -10.99
CA ALA A 334 -6.24 1.95 -11.88
C ALA A 334 -6.43 3.05 -12.93
N LEU A 335 -5.61 4.10 -12.88
CA LEU A 335 -5.76 5.28 -13.75
C LEU A 335 -4.79 5.20 -14.93
N PRO A 336 -5.25 5.30 -16.19
CA PRO A 336 -4.40 5.15 -17.35
C PRO A 336 -3.39 6.30 -17.46
N ILE A 337 -2.14 5.94 -17.74
CA ILE A 337 -1.02 6.84 -17.99
C ILE A 337 -0.77 6.89 -19.49
N THR A 338 -0.76 8.08 -20.08
CA THR A 338 -0.42 8.26 -21.50
C THR A 338 1.08 8.14 -21.73
N GLY A 339 1.49 7.92 -22.99
CA GLY A 339 2.91 7.85 -23.34
C GLY A 339 3.69 9.14 -23.01
N ALA A 340 3.05 10.31 -23.11
CA ALA A 340 3.68 11.58 -22.78
C ALA A 340 3.89 11.75 -21.26
N GLU A 341 2.89 11.37 -20.46
CA GLU A 341 2.97 11.44 -18.99
C GLU A 341 3.99 10.44 -18.42
N TRP A 342 4.17 9.29 -19.06
CA TRP A 342 5.09 8.26 -18.58
C TRP A 342 6.51 8.79 -18.28
N ASP A 343 7.06 9.56 -19.21
CA ASP A 343 8.40 10.13 -19.09
C ASP A 343 8.37 11.48 -18.36
N ASN A 344 7.41 12.36 -18.69
CA ASN A 344 7.36 13.72 -18.16
C ASN A 344 7.00 13.79 -16.67
N ASP A 345 6.25 12.82 -16.16
CA ASP A 345 5.72 12.83 -14.79
C ASP A 345 6.45 11.82 -13.89
N ASN A 346 7.61 11.34 -14.36
CA ASN A 346 8.49 10.42 -13.63
C ASN A 346 7.81 9.10 -13.21
N TYR A 347 6.78 8.66 -13.94
CA TYR A 347 6.18 7.33 -13.71
C TYR A 347 7.17 6.22 -14.05
N ALA A 348 8.09 6.45 -14.99
CA ALA A 348 9.14 5.51 -15.38
C ALA A 348 10.08 5.10 -14.23
N ALA A 349 10.31 5.98 -13.25
CA ALA A 349 11.15 5.68 -12.10
C ALA A 349 10.40 4.97 -10.97
N ARG A 350 9.08 4.82 -11.07
CA ARG A 350 8.28 4.19 -10.03
C ARG A 350 8.36 2.67 -10.10
N HIS A 351 8.19 2.05 -8.94
CA HIS A 351 8.04 0.60 -8.84
C HIS A 351 6.83 0.16 -9.69
N SER A 352 7.10 -0.68 -10.69
CA SER A 352 6.09 -1.24 -11.58
C SER A 352 5.96 -2.74 -11.37
N VAL A 353 4.72 -3.23 -11.43
CA VAL A 353 4.38 -4.64 -11.20
C VAL A 353 3.40 -5.13 -12.24
N GLY A 354 3.59 -6.37 -12.72
CA GLY A 354 2.64 -7.01 -13.60
C GLY A 354 1.47 -7.63 -12.81
N VAL A 355 0.25 -7.41 -13.30
CA VAL A 355 -0.99 -7.89 -12.69
C VAL A 355 -1.82 -8.70 -13.71
N PRO A 356 -2.76 -9.55 -13.27
CA PRO A 356 -3.66 -10.27 -14.19
C PRO A 356 -4.54 -9.29 -15.01
N ALA A 357 -4.74 -9.55 -16.29
CA ALA A 357 -5.48 -8.67 -17.20
C ALA A 357 -6.95 -8.49 -16.75
N ALA A 358 -7.60 -9.58 -16.31
CA ALA A 358 -8.97 -9.52 -15.83
C ALA A 358 -9.11 -8.63 -14.58
N TRP A 359 -8.13 -8.73 -13.67
CA TRP A 359 -8.07 -7.88 -12.49
C TRP A 359 -7.83 -6.42 -12.87
N LEU A 360 -6.87 -6.14 -13.76
CA LEU A 360 -6.55 -4.79 -14.20
C LEU A 360 -7.75 -4.11 -14.86
N LYS A 361 -8.47 -4.82 -15.72
CA LYS A 361 -9.71 -4.33 -16.34
C LYS A 361 -10.76 -3.95 -15.30
N ALA A 362 -10.94 -4.77 -14.26
CA ALA A 362 -11.85 -4.48 -13.18
C ALA A 362 -11.39 -3.26 -12.36
N ALA A 363 -10.09 -3.15 -12.06
CA ALA A 363 -9.52 -2.01 -11.34
C ALA A 363 -9.61 -0.70 -12.14
N ALA A 364 -9.44 -0.75 -13.47
CA ALA A 364 -9.56 0.41 -14.36
C ALA A 364 -11.01 0.90 -14.52
N ALA A 365 -11.99 0.02 -14.26
CA ALA A 365 -13.41 0.39 -14.26
C ALA A 365 -13.88 0.97 -12.91
N LYS A 366 -13.09 0.85 -11.84
CA LYS A 366 -13.45 1.39 -10.52
C LYS A 366 -13.28 2.90 -10.50
N PRO A 367 -14.22 3.64 -9.91
CA PRO A 367 -14.00 5.05 -9.62
C PRO A 367 -13.01 5.21 -8.46
N VAL A 368 -12.08 6.16 -8.61
CA VAL A 368 -11.97 7.32 -7.71
C VAL A 368 -12.78 7.31 -6.40
N PRO A 369 -12.38 6.77 -5.23
CA PRO A 369 -13.22 6.90 -4.03
C PRO A 369 -13.53 8.37 -3.71
N ASP A 370 -14.78 8.65 -3.37
CA ASP A 370 -15.25 9.99 -2.98
C ASP A 370 -14.44 10.54 -1.80
N GLY A 371 -14.21 11.85 -1.79
CA GLY A 371 -13.39 12.53 -0.78
C GLY A 371 -11.87 12.44 -1.02
N THR A 372 -11.42 11.64 -1.98
CA THR A 372 -9.99 11.59 -2.38
C THR A 372 -9.57 12.93 -2.99
N VAL A 373 -8.50 13.53 -2.46
CA VAL A 373 -7.95 14.79 -2.96
C VAL A 373 -6.86 14.49 -3.99
N VAL A 374 -6.98 15.08 -5.17
CA VAL A 374 -6.09 14.84 -6.31
C VAL A 374 -5.56 16.14 -6.92
N MET A 375 -4.41 16.05 -7.55
CA MET A 375 -3.80 17.09 -8.39
C MET A 375 -3.11 16.45 -9.60
N ASP A 376 -2.80 17.27 -10.60
CA ASP A 376 -1.96 16.81 -11.72
C ASP A 376 -0.56 16.43 -11.22
N GLN A 377 -0.13 15.21 -11.51
CA GLN A 377 1.19 14.71 -11.12
C GLN A 377 2.34 15.52 -11.72
N HIS A 378 2.15 16.10 -12.91
CA HIS A 378 3.17 16.92 -13.56
C HIS A 378 3.52 18.16 -12.71
N GLY A 379 2.55 18.66 -11.94
CA GLY A 379 2.72 19.82 -11.06
C GLY A 379 2.82 21.17 -11.79
N ALA A 380 2.54 21.23 -13.11
CA ALA A 380 2.43 22.52 -13.82
C ALA A 380 1.12 23.24 -13.52
N ASP A 381 0.06 22.50 -13.20
CA ASP A 381 -1.20 23.04 -12.70
C ASP A 381 -1.26 22.90 -11.17
N ASN A 382 -1.42 24.03 -10.47
CA ASN A 382 -1.61 24.06 -9.02
C ASN A 382 -3.07 23.82 -8.61
N SER A 383 -3.96 23.59 -9.56
CA SER A 383 -5.36 23.26 -9.29
C SER A 383 -5.46 21.94 -8.55
N ARG A 384 -6.30 21.93 -7.52
CA ARG A 384 -6.57 20.77 -6.68
C ARG A 384 -8.04 20.42 -6.79
N TYR A 385 -8.33 19.14 -6.69
CA TYR A 385 -9.68 18.63 -6.85
C TYR A 385 -9.98 17.62 -5.75
N VAL A 386 -11.26 17.48 -5.42
CA VAL A 386 -11.76 16.36 -4.61
C VAL A 386 -12.69 15.51 -5.47
N MET A 387 -12.59 14.19 -5.35
CA MET A 387 -13.46 13.27 -6.07
C MET A 387 -14.85 13.25 -5.45
N VAL A 388 -15.87 13.45 -6.28
CA VAL A 388 -17.28 13.53 -5.90
C VAL A 388 -18.14 12.84 -6.95
N GLY A 389 -18.70 11.68 -6.63
CA GLY A 389 -19.56 10.92 -7.54
C GLY A 389 -18.87 10.55 -8.85
N GLY A 390 -17.56 10.31 -8.83
CA GLY A 390 -16.74 10.05 -10.01
C GLY A 390 -16.30 11.28 -10.82
N ALA A 391 -16.74 12.49 -10.47
CA ALA A 391 -16.24 13.75 -11.03
C ALA A 391 -15.15 14.36 -10.13
N ALA A 392 -14.24 15.13 -10.71
CA ALA A 392 -13.24 15.90 -9.96
C ALA A 392 -13.76 17.32 -9.73
N ALA A 393 -14.16 17.62 -8.50
CA ALA A 393 -14.66 18.93 -8.09
C ALA A 393 -13.50 19.86 -7.75
N ALA A 394 -13.39 21.00 -8.43
CA ALA A 394 -12.31 21.96 -8.23
C ALA A 394 -12.39 22.61 -6.84
N ILE A 395 -11.26 22.63 -6.13
CA ILE A 395 -11.09 23.25 -4.83
C ILE A 395 -10.44 24.62 -5.04
N SER A 396 -11.06 25.70 -4.56
CA SER A 396 -10.44 27.02 -4.57
C SER A 396 -9.34 27.13 -3.51
N GLY A 397 -8.45 28.13 -3.66
CA GLY A 397 -7.40 28.37 -2.67
C GLY A 397 -7.94 28.69 -1.28
N THR A 398 -9.13 29.29 -1.16
CA THR A 398 -9.77 29.57 0.13
C THR A 398 -10.35 28.30 0.76
N GLU A 399 -11.04 27.47 -0.03
CA GLU A 399 -11.61 26.20 0.44
C GLU A 399 -10.51 25.22 0.87
N TRP A 400 -9.35 25.24 0.18
CA TRP A 400 -8.21 24.37 0.49
C TRP A 400 -7.80 24.41 1.97
N ASP A 401 -7.66 25.60 2.53
CA ASP A 401 -7.23 25.80 3.92
C ASP A 401 -8.41 25.79 4.89
N ASN A 402 -9.54 26.41 4.53
CA ASN A 402 -10.65 26.61 5.46
C ASN A 402 -11.49 25.34 5.68
N ASP A 403 -11.57 24.46 4.69
CA ASP A 403 -12.45 23.28 4.74
C ASP A 403 -11.67 21.99 5.04
N GLY A 404 -10.40 22.11 5.46
CA GLY A 404 -9.56 21.00 5.89
C GLY A 404 -9.13 20.06 4.76
N TYR A 405 -9.21 20.48 3.50
CA TYR A 405 -8.65 19.69 2.39
C TYR A 405 -7.12 19.61 2.48
N SER A 406 -6.47 20.62 3.06
CA SER A 406 -5.03 20.67 3.31
C SER A 406 -4.51 19.61 4.27
N ASP A 407 -5.36 19.10 5.15
CA ASP A 407 -5.03 18.02 6.09
C ASP A 407 -5.18 16.63 5.46
N ARG A 408 -5.73 16.53 4.25
CA ARG A 408 -5.95 15.26 3.55
C ARG A 408 -4.72 14.89 2.72
N PRO A 409 -4.43 13.60 2.56
CA PRO A 409 -3.40 13.14 1.62
C PRO A 409 -3.69 13.61 0.19
N LEU A 410 -2.77 14.42 -0.37
CA LEU A 410 -2.85 14.94 -1.73
C LEU A 410 -2.19 13.96 -2.71
N MET A 411 -2.94 13.48 -3.70
CA MET A 411 -2.48 12.48 -4.65
C MET A 411 -2.21 13.07 -6.04
N GLY A 412 -1.01 12.85 -6.56
CA GLY A 412 -0.71 13.14 -7.96
C GLY A 412 -1.28 12.07 -8.89
N VAL A 413 -2.06 12.49 -9.89
CA VAL A 413 -2.70 11.61 -10.88
C VAL A 413 -2.34 12.03 -12.31
N PRO A 414 -2.53 11.17 -13.32
CA PRO A 414 -2.27 11.53 -14.71
C PRO A 414 -3.16 12.71 -15.16
N GLY A 415 -2.56 13.78 -15.66
CA GLY A 415 -3.26 15.00 -16.07
C GLY A 415 -4.34 14.78 -17.15
N ALA A 416 -4.11 13.89 -18.11
CA ALA A 416 -5.10 13.53 -19.13
C ALA A 416 -6.32 12.82 -18.54
N TRP A 417 -6.13 12.02 -17.49
CA TRP A 417 -7.24 11.45 -16.74
C TRP A 417 -7.95 12.52 -15.92
N LEU A 418 -7.20 13.38 -15.23
CA LEU A 418 -7.76 14.44 -14.39
C LEU A 418 -8.62 15.42 -15.20
N GLY A 419 -8.16 15.83 -16.38
CA GLY A 419 -8.93 16.71 -17.27
C GLY A 419 -10.27 16.11 -17.68
N ARG A 420 -10.34 14.79 -17.93
CA ARG A 420 -11.61 14.09 -18.19
C ARG A 420 -12.49 14.03 -16.94
N ALA A 421 -11.92 13.74 -15.78
CA ALA A 421 -12.65 13.68 -14.52
C ALA A 421 -13.21 15.06 -14.11
N ALA A 422 -12.47 16.14 -14.35
CA ALA A 422 -12.90 17.52 -14.09
C ALA A 422 -14.02 17.98 -15.05
N ALA A 423 -14.04 17.47 -16.28
CA ALA A 423 -15.12 17.70 -17.24
C ALA A 423 -16.33 16.77 -17.02
N ALA A 424 -16.20 15.72 -16.20
CA ALA A 424 -17.26 14.76 -15.96
C ALA A 424 -18.38 15.35 -15.08
N LYS A 425 -19.57 14.77 -15.22
CA LYS A 425 -20.70 15.03 -14.33
C LYS A 425 -20.65 14.04 -13.15
N PRO A 426 -21.05 14.44 -11.94
CA PRO A 426 -21.24 13.47 -10.86
C PRO A 426 -22.31 12.46 -11.27
N ALA A 427 -22.14 11.21 -10.86
CA ALA A 427 -23.10 10.13 -11.10
C ALA A 427 -24.46 10.46 -10.48
N ASP A 428 -25.55 9.98 -11.11
CA ASP A 428 -26.91 10.21 -10.63
C ASP A 428 -27.14 9.56 -9.24
N GLY A 429 -27.87 10.26 -8.37
CA GLY A 429 -28.28 9.75 -7.06
C GLY A 429 -27.22 9.89 -5.96
N VAL A 430 -26.07 10.51 -6.24
CA VAL A 430 -25.07 10.88 -5.22
C VAL A 430 -25.62 12.02 -4.37
N LEU A 431 -25.52 11.88 -3.05
CA LEU A 431 -25.90 12.91 -2.10
C LEU A 431 -24.73 13.83 -1.80
N LEU A 432 -24.94 15.13 -1.92
CA LEU A 432 -23.92 16.16 -1.76
C LEU A 432 -24.27 17.11 -0.62
N LYS A 433 -23.23 17.60 0.05
CA LYS A 433 -23.30 18.68 1.03
C LYS A 433 -22.03 19.53 0.92
N GLY A 434 -22.13 20.83 1.22
CA GLY A 434 -20.95 21.69 1.34
C GLY A 434 -20.01 21.20 2.45
N GLU A 435 -18.71 21.09 2.14
CA GLU A 435 -17.70 20.56 3.06
C GLU A 435 -17.51 21.45 4.31
N SER A 436 -17.52 22.77 4.14
CA SER A 436 -17.44 23.74 5.26
C SER A 436 -18.62 23.63 6.23
N GLY A 437 -19.74 23.08 5.77
CA GLY A 437 -21.01 23.08 6.49
C GLY A 437 -21.73 24.43 6.53
N ALA A 438 -21.26 25.45 5.80
CA ALA A 438 -21.91 26.76 5.73
C ALA A 438 -23.33 26.69 5.13
N ASP A 439 -23.53 25.81 4.16
CA ASP A 439 -24.85 25.44 3.66
C ASP A 439 -25.31 24.14 4.35
N PRO A 440 -26.37 24.17 5.18
CA PRO A 440 -26.89 22.97 5.84
C PRO A 440 -27.66 22.05 4.88
N SER A 441 -27.94 22.50 3.65
CA SER A 441 -28.75 21.77 2.68
C SER A 441 -28.02 20.51 2.17
N VAL A 442 -28.80 19.47 1.93
CA VAL A 442 -28.33 18.27 1.22
C VAL A 442 -28.94 18.27 -0.16
N TYR A 443 -28.16 17.89 -1.16
CA TYR A 443 -28.57 17.83 -2.55
C TYR A 443 -28.47 16.42 -3.07
N VAL A 444 -29.33 16.05 -4.01
CA VAL A 444 -29.18 14.81 -4.80
C VAL A 444 -28.84 15.16 -6.24
N THR A 445 -27.87 14.46 -6.81
CA THR A 445 -27.42 14.67 -8.17
C THR A 445 -28.34 14.00 -9.19
N ALA A 446 -28.62 14.69 -10.30
CA ALA A 446 -29.36 14.17 -11.44
C ALA A 446 -28.86 14.85 -12.73
N ASN A 447 -28.40 14.05 -13.70
CA ASN A 447 -27.89 14.42 -15.01
C ASN A 447 -26.89 15.61 -15.02
N GLY A 448 -26.06 15.72 -13.99
CA GLY A 448 -25.06 16.80 -13.81
C GLY A 448 -25.59 18.08 -13.16
N SER A 449 -26.82 18.07 -12.65
CA SER A 449 -27.38 19.06 -11.73
C SER A 449 -27.42 18.52 -10.32
N ALA A 450 -27.51 19.40 -9.32
CA ALA A 450 -27.77 19.05 -7.92
C ALA A 450 -29.09 19.67 -7.48
N LEU A 451 -30.00 18.82 -6.98
CA LEU A 451 -31.37 19.20 -6.63
C LEU A 451 -31.51 19.22 -5.10
N PRO A 452 -32.04 20.29 -4.49
CA PRO A 452 -32.14 20.41 -3.04
C PRO A 452 -33.14 19.40 -2.48
N LEU A 453 -32.78 18.75 -1.37
CA LEU A 453 -33.66 17.92 -0.57
C LEU A 453 -34.24 18.74 0.58
N THR A 454 -35.53 18.58 0.84
CA THR A 454 -36.11 19.00 2.13
C THR A 454 -35.68 18.03 3.23
N VAL A 455 -35.70 18.49 4.49
CA VAL A 455 -35.37 17.64 5.65
C VAL A 455 -36.24 16.38 5.72
N PRO A 456 -37.59 16.45 5.52
CA PRO A 456 -38.41 15.24 5.47
C PRO A 456 -38.00 14.28 4.36
N GLU A 457 -37.77 14.77 3.13
CA GLU A 457 -37.35 13.90 2.02
C GLU A 457 -36.02 13.21 2.30
N TYR A 458 -35.05 13.92 2.86
CA TYR A 458 -33.79 13.33 3.27
C TYR A 458 -34.01 12.21 4.29
N ASN A 459 -34.78 12.47 5.34
CA ASN A 459 -35.03 11.51 6.41
C ASN A 459 -35.82 10.27 5.94
N ASP A 460 -36.81 10.46 5.08
CA ASP A 460 -37.75 9.40 4.71
C ASP A 460 -37.23 8.52 3.56
N VAL A 461 -36.47 9.10 2.62
CA VAL A 461 -36.07 8.41 1.37
C VAL A 461 -34.56 8.15 1.32
N TRP A 462 -33.75 9.01 1.94
CA TRP A 462 -32.30 9.06 1.69
C TRP A 462 -31.42 8.84 2.93
N ALA A 463 -31.98 8.75 4.13
CA ALA A 463 -31.23 8.76 5.41
C ALA A 463 -30.17 7.67 5.55
N ASN A 464 -30.34 6.53 4.86
CA ASN A 464 -29.39 5.41 4.93
C ASN A 464 -28.25 5.52 3.91
N ARG A 465 -28.15 6.61 3.15
CA ARG A 465 -27.10 6.82 2.14
C ARG A 465 -26.07 7.81 2.66
N ALA A 466 -24.80 7.52 2.36
CA ALA A 466 -23.71 8.42 2.70
C ALA A 466 -23.82 9.74 1.91
N THR A 467 -23.55 10.85 2.59
CA THR A 467 -23.38 12.17 1.97
C THR A 467 -21.91 12.41 1.66
N THR A 468 -21.62 12.87 0.45
CA THR A 468 -20.28 13.27 0.03
C THR A 468 -20.10 14.77 0.21
N GLY A 469 -19.04 15.17 0.91
CA GLY A 469 -18.63 16.58 1.03
C GLY A 469 -18.09 17.11 -0.30
N ALA A 470 -18.46 18.33 -0.66
CA ALA A 470 -18.05 18.99 -1.90
C ALA A 470 -17.64 20.45 -1.65
N PRO A 471 -16.72 21.02 -2.46
CA PRO A 471 -16.37 22.43 -2.37
C PRO A 471 -17.59 23.31 -2.69
N GLU A 472 -17.83 24.32 -1.88
CA GLU A 472 -18.99 25.22 -1.92
C GLU A 472 -19.16 25.89 -3.27
N ARG A 473 -18.05 26.38 -3.84
CA ARG A 473 -18.07 27.05 -5.15
C ARG A 473 -18.48 26.10 -6.26
N TRP A 474 -17.97 24.87 -6.22
CA TRP A 474 -18.32 23.84 -7.20
C TRP A 474 -19.77 23.36 -7.02
N LEU A 475 -20.19 23.14 -5.76
CA LEU A 475 -21.55 22.76 -5.41
C LEU A 475 -22.56 23.83 -5.88
N ALA A 476 -22.30 25.11 -5.59
CA ALA A 476 -23.15 26.21 -6.04
C ALA A 476 -23.30 26.25 -7.56
N TRP A 477 -22.23 25.95 -8.31
CA TRP A 477 -22.28 25.88 -9.77
C TRP A 477 -23.15 24.73 -10.28
N ILE A 478 -23.05 23.52 -9.71
CA ILE A 478 -23.92 22.41 -10.13
C ILE A 478 -25.37 22.57 -9.66
N VAL A 479 -25.62 23.25 -8.54
CA VAL A 479 -26.97 23.59 -8.06
C VAL A 479 -27.63 24.61 -8.98
N ALA A 480 -26.86 25.59 -9.48
CA ALA A 480 -27.36 26.59 -10.42
C ALA A 480 -27.67 26.01 -11.81
N LYS A 481 -27.19 24.81 -12.15
CA LYS A 481 -27.46 24.18 -13.44
C LYS A 481 -28.88 23.62 -13.51
N PRO A 482 -29.71 24.06 -14.46
CA PRO A 482 -31.00 23.43 -14.69
C PRO A 482 -30.80 22.00 -15.19
N LEU A 483 -31.72 21.11 -14.81
CA LEU A 483 -31.73 19.74 -15.31
C LEU A 483 -31.87 19.76 -16.83
N ALA A 484 -31.03 19.00 -17.53
CA ALA A 484 -30.95 19.07 -18.98
C ALA A 484 -32.29 18.72 -19.65
N ASN A 485 -32.59 19.42 -20.73
CA ASN A 485 -33.71 19.14 -21.61
C ASN A 485 -33.68 17.68 -22.09
N GLY A 486 -34.85 17.04 -22.13
CA GLY A 486 -34.99 15.62 -22.48
C GLY A 486 -34.71 14.64 -21.33
N THR A 487 -34.25 15.10 -20.16
CA THR A 487 -34.05 14.21 -19.00
C THR A 487 -35.37 13.64 -18.52
N VAL A 488 -35.44 12.32 -18.36
CA VAL A 488 -36.58 11.61 -17.79
C VAL A 488 -36.44 11.49 -16.29
N ILE A 489 -37.47 11.91 -15.55
CA ILE A 489 -37.50 11.92 -14.08
C ILE A 489 -38.76 11.27 -13.51
N THR A 490 -38.69 10.91 -12.23
CA THR A 490 -39.79 10.45 -11.38
C THR A 490 -39.53 10.84 -9.93
N ASN A 491 -40.58 10.86 -9.11
CA ASN A 491 -40.44 11.15 -7.69
C ASN A 491 -39.71 9.99 -6.99
N ALA A 492 -38.58 10.29 -6.34
CA ALA A 492 -37.75 9.28 -5.69
C ALA A 492 -38.43 8.56 -4.52
N SER A 493 -39.47 9.15 -3.92
CA SER A 493 -40.25 8.52 -2.84
C SER A 493 -41.08 7.32 -3.31
N GLY A 494 -41.28 7.17 -4.64
CA GLY A 494 -42.13 6.13 -5.22
C GLY A 494 -43.63 6.30 -4.93
N GLN A 495 -44.04 7.39 -4.28
CA GLN A 495 -45.46 7.68 -3.98
C GLN A 495 -46.26 8.02 -5.26
N GLU A 496 -45.58 8.47 -6.30
CA GLU A 496 -46.18 8.79 -7.60
C GLU A 496 -45.58 7.91 -8.70
N ALA A 497 -46.46 7.35 -9.54
CA ALA A 497 -46.07 6.58 -10.72
C ALA A 497 -45.87 7.47 -11.97
N THR A 498 -46.12 8.78 -11.85
CA THR A 498 -46.02 9.72 -12.96
C THR A 498 -44.57 9.90 -13.37
N ARG A 499 -44.31 9.81 -14.67
CA ARG A 499 -43.01 10.05 -15.28
C ARG A 499 -43.05 11.39 -15.98
N TYR A 500 -41.94 12.12 -15.95
CA TYR A 500 -41.84 13.42 -16.60
C TYR A 500 -40.63 13.48 -17.51
N VAL A 501 -40.73 14.27 -18.57
CA VAL A 501 -39.58 14.76 -19.34
C VAL A 501 -39.33 16.22 -19.02
N MET A 502 -38.06 16.60 -18.85
CA MET A 502 -37.68 18.01 -18.66
C MET A 502 -37.68 18.77 -19.99
N ALA A 503 -38.35 19.92 -20.02
CA ALA A 503 -38.30 20.87 -21.12
C ALA A 503 -38.28 22.30 -20.58
N GLY A 504 -37.20 23.05 -20.80
CA GLY A 504 -37.05 24.43 -20.35
C GLY A 504 -37.22 24.58 -18.84
N GLY A 505 -36.76 23.60 -18.07
CA GLY A 505 -36.94 23.55 -16.62
C GLY A 505 -38.37 23.27 -16.14
N LYS A 506 -39.34 23.00 -17.03
CA LYS A 506 -40.66 22.45 -16.69
C LYS A 506 -40.61 20.92 -16.75
N ALA A 507 -41.18 20.26 -15.74
CA ALA A 507 -41.40 18.82 -15.76
C ALA A 507 -42.72 18.52 -16.49
N VAL A 508 -42.64 17.89 -17.65
CA VAL A 508 -43.79 17.62 -18.53
C VAL A 508 -44.24 16.18 -18.31
N ALA A 509 -45.46 16.00 -17.77
CA ALA A 509 -46.00 14.68 -17.49
C ALA A 509 -46.15 13.84 -18.76
N LEU A 510 -45.76 12.58 -18.68
CA LEU A 510 -45.87 11.59 -19.74
C LEU A 510 -46.95 10.57 -19.36
N SER A 511 -47.92 10.35 -20.25
CA SER A 511 -48.76 9.15 -20.13
C SER A 511 -47.92 7.90 -20.38
N GLY A 512 -48.42 6.73 -19.97
CA GLY A 512 -47.76 5.46 -20.30
C GLY A 512 -47.54 5.28 -21.81
N ALA A 513 -48.46 5.77 -22.63
CA ALA A 513 -48.34 5.75 -24.08
C ALA A 513 -47.28 6.73 -24.60
N ASP A 514 -47.25 7.97 -24.08
CA ASP A 514 -46.23 8.97 -24.47
C ASP A 514 -44.83 8.51 -24.11
N PHE A 515 -44.67 7.90 -22.94
CA PHE A 515 -43.38 7.42 -22.45
C PHE A 515 -42.71 6.44 -23.41
N THR A 516 -43.49 5.49 -23.96
CA THR A 516 -43.00 4.53 -24.95
C THR A 516 -42.96 5.13 -26.37
N ALA A 517 -44.01 5.85 -26.79
CA ALA A 517 -44.09 6.37 -28.15
C ALA A 517 -43.01 7.40 -28.48
N LEU A 518 -42.54 8.16 -27.48
CA LEU A 518 -41.45 9.14 -27.64
C LEU A 518 -40.06 8.53 -27.39
N GLY A 519 -39.98 7.23 -27.06
CA GLY A 519 -38.72 6.50 -26.82
C GLY A 519 -38.06 6.80 -25.49
N TYR A 520 -38.79 7.37 -24.52
CA TYR A 520 -38.26 7.69 -23.19
C TYR A 520 -38.11 6.46 -22.30
N ASP A 521 -38.78 5.36 -22.63
CA ASP A 521 -38.60 4.04 -22.02
C ASP A 521 -37.21 3.44 -22.22
N GLN A 522 -36.47 3.92 -23.22
CA GLN A 522 -35.09 3.52 -23.48
C GLN A 522 -34.05 4.39 -22.75
N GLN A 523 -34.49 5.43 -22.03
CA GLN A 523 -33.61 6.33 -21.29
C GLN A 523 -33.55 5.96 -19.80
N PRO A 524 -32.44 6.30 -19.10
CA PRO A 524 -32.38 6.15 -17.65
C PRO A 524 -33.44 7.02 -16.95
N LEU A 525 -34.31 6.38 -16.18
CA LEU A 525 -35.29 7.05 -15.31
C LEU A 525 -34.60 7.51 -14.02
N ARG A 526 -34.63 8.82 -13.72
CA ARG A 526 -33.94 9.40 -12.57
C ARG A 526 -34.90 9.77 -11.45
N GLY A 527 -34.63 9.29 -10.24
CA GLY A 527 -35.35 9.73 -9.04
C GLY A 527 -34.93 11.13 -8.64
N VAL A 528 -35.88 12.05 -8.49
CA VAL A 528 -35.66 13.43 -8.00
C VAL A 528 -36.45 13.71 -6.72
N PRO A 529 -36.12 14.77 -5.96
CA PRO A 529 -36.92 15.19 -4.82
C PRO A 529 -38.34 15.57 -5.25
N GLY A 530 -39.35 15.12 -4.52
CA GLY A 530 -40.75 15.35 -4.82
C GLY A 530 -41.15 16.83 -4.72
N ALA A 531 -40.62 17.56 -3.74
CA ALA A 531 -40.86 19.00 -3.60
C ALA A 531 -40.28 19.79 -4.78
N TRP A 532 -39.10 19.38 -5.26
CA TRP A 532 -38.49 19.97 -6.45
C TRP A 532 -39.29 19.62 -7.72
N GLU A 533 -39.68 18.35 -7.87
CA GLU A 533 -40.49 17.88 -9.00
C GLU A 533 -41.82 18.63 -9.08
N ALA A 534 -42.55 18.75 -7.97
CA ALA A 534 -43.82 19.47 -7.90
C ALA A 534 -43.66 20.93 -8.35
N THR A 535 -42.57 21.58 -7.93
CA THR A 535 -42.26 22.95 -8.35
C THR A 535 -41.96 23.04 -9.86
N ALA A 536 -41.22 22.07 -10.40
CA ALA A 536 -40.93 22.02 -11.83
C ALA A 536 -42.18 21.69 -12.67
N ALA A 537 -43.06 20.83 -12.17
CA ALA A 537 -44.31 20.45 -12.84
C ALA A 537 -45.35 21.57 -12.81
N ALA A 538 -45.38 22.38 -11.73
CA ALA A 538 -46.30 23.51 -11.56
C ALA A 538 -46.02 24.68 -12.52
N LYS A 539 -44.87 24.72 -13.20
CA LYS A 539 -44.57 25.77 -14.18
C LYS A 539 -45.61 25.77 -15.31
N THR A 540 -46.12 26.95 -15.64
CA THR A 540 -47.15 27.11 -16.68
C THR A 540 -46.59 26.78 -18.07
N ALA A 541 -45.34 27.16 -18.37
CA ALA A 541 -44.66 26.88 -19.62
C ALA A 541 -43.17 26.55 -19.40
N PRO A 542 -42.52 25.89 -20.38
CA PRO A 542 -41.06 25.85 -20.47
C PRO A 542 -40.47 27.26 -20.57
N SER A 543 -39.20 27.44 -20.19
CA SER A 543 -38.48 28.70 -20.38
C SER A 543 -38.33 29.08 -21.86
N ASP A 544 -38.27 30.38 -22.15
CA ASP A 544 -37.98 30.92 -23.47
C ASP A 544 -36.65 30.35 -24.03
N GLY A 545 -36.61 30.16 -25.35
CA GLY A 545 -35.53 29.50 -26.07
C GLY A 545 -35.67 27.98 -26.17
N THR A 546 -36.56 27.35 -25.39
CA THR A 546 -36.78 25.89 -25.44
C THR A 546 -37.38 25.47 -26.78
N MET A 547 -36.80 24.46 -27.42
CA MET A 547 -37.32 23.90 -28.68
C MET A 547 -38.07 22.59 -28.43
N LEU A 548 -39.28 22.49 -28.97
CA LEU A 548 -40.23 21.42 -28.72
C LEU A 548 -40.68 20.76 -30.01
N LEU A 549 -40.83 19.44 -30.00
CA LEU A 549 -41.42 18.66 -31.09
C LEU A 549 -42.48 17.71 -30.53
N SER A 550 -43.69 17.78 -31.05
CA SER A 550 -44.79 16.87 -30.69
C SER A 550 -44.93 15.74 -31.72
N PRO A 551 -45.47 14.56 -31.35
CA PRO A 551 -45.54 13.41 -32.26
C PRO A 551 -46.56 13.57 -33.39
N ASP A 552 -47.54 14.48 -33.25
CA ASP A 552 -48.62 14.74 -34.20
C ASP A 552 -48.25 15.73 -35.32
N ASN A 553 -47.07 16.35 -35.25
CA ASN A 553 -46.62 17.34 -36.22
C ASN A 553 -45.09 17.31 -36.40
N THR A 554 -44.60 17.63 -37.60
CA THR A 554 -43.16 17.77 -37.88
C THR A 554 -42.61 19.17 -37.57
N THR A 555 -43.44 20.11 -37.13
CA THR A 555 -43.03 21.48 -36.79
C THR A 555 -42.30 21.50 -35.46
N VAL A 556 -41.07 22.03 -35.46
CA VAL A 556 -40.38 22.40 -34.22
C VAL A 556 -40.88 23.75 -33.76
N TRP A 557 -41.27 23.83 -32.49
CA TRP A 557 -41.75 25.05 -31.85
C TRP A 557 -40.68 25.61 -30.92
N GLN A 558 -40.37 26.89 -31.02
CA GLN A 558 -39.57 27.61 -30.03
C GLN A 558 -40.50 28.28 -29.02
N VAL A 559 -40.21 28.11 -27.74
CA VAL A 559 -40.87 28.88 -26.69
C VAL A 559 -40.27 30.27 -26.63
N VAL A 560 -41.12 31.30 -26.64
CA VAL A 560 -40.75 32.72 -26.69
C VAL A 560 -41.77 33.55 -25.91
N ASN A 561 -41.43 34.81 -25.60
CA ASN A 561 -42.34 35.79 -25.00
C ASN A 561 -43.05 35.25 -23.74
N ASN A 562 -42.28 34.64 -22.82
CA ASN A 562 -42.77 34.06 -21.58
C ASN A 562 -43.83 32.96 -21.79
N GLY A 563 -43.50 31.95 -22.59
CA GLY A 563 -44.34 30.75 -22.72
C GLY A 563 -45.27 30.70 -23.94
N HIS A 564 -45.14 31.63 -24.88
CA HIS A 564 -45.77 31.50 -26.20
C HIS A 564 -44.92 30.58 -27.08
N LYS A 565 -45.52 29.99 -28.12
CA LYS A 565 -44.81 29.17 -29.11
C LYS A 565 -44.75 29.87 -30.46
N ARG A 566 -43.58 29.80 -31.10
CA ARG A 566 -43.36 30.24 -32.49
C ARG A 566 -42.90 29.04 -33.33
N PRO A 567 -43.45 28.81 -34.53
CA PRO A 567 -42.95 27.76 -35.40
C PRO A 567 -41.55 28.14 -35.91
N MET A 568 -40.63 27.16 -35.92
CA MET A 568 -39.29 27.32 -36.46
C MET A 568 -39.21 26.86 -37.91
N ALA A 569 -38.47 27.59 -38.74
CA ALA A 569 -38.17 27.21 -40.11
C ALA A 569 -36.93 26.31 -40.17
N ALA A 570 -36.88 25.42 -41.17
CA ALA A 570 -35.74 24.53 -41.38
C ALA A 570 -34.40 25.27 -41.56
N SER A 571 -34.44 26.50 -42.10
CA SER A 571 -33.26 27.36 -42.26
C SER A 571 -32.68 27.89 -40.96
N GLU A 572 -33.39 27.76 -39.84
CA GLU A 572 -32.89 28.15 -38.50
C GLU A 572 -32.01 27.06 -37.87
N PHE A 573 -31.93 25.87 -38.50
CA PHE A 573 -31.10 24.76 -38.06
C PHE A 573 -29.87 24.59 -38.96
N GLY A 574 -28.74 24.17 -38.37
CA GLY A 574 -27.49 23.90 -39.09
C GLY A 574 -26.33 24.78 -38.65
N ASP A 575 -25.32 24.93 -39.52
CA ASP A 575 -24.06 25.61 -39.20
C ASP A 575 -24.31 27.08 -38.79
N GLY A 576 -23.98 27.41 -37.54
CA GLY A 576 -24.21 28.74 -36.95
C GLY A 576 -25.64 29.00 -36.47
N GLY A 577 -26.55 28.02 -36.58
CA GLY A 577 -27.93 28.07 -36.09
C GLY A 577 -28.19 27.09 -34.92
N TYR A 578 -29.46 26.71 -34.74
CA TYR A 578 -29.87 25.76 -33.71
C TYR A 578 -29.53 24.30 -34.12
N SER A 579 -29.32 23.45 -33.12
CA SER A 579 -29.12 22.01 -33.33
C SER A 579 -30.42 21.24 -33.13
N PHE A 580 -30.67 20.25 -33.99
CA PHE A 580 -31.75 19.29 -33.77
C PHE A 580 -31.55 18.43 -32.51
N LEU A 581 -30.31 18.35 -31.99
CA LEU A 581 -30.01 17.66 -30.74
C LEU A 581 -30.60 18.37 -29.52
N ASP A 582 -30.92 19.66 -29.64
CA ASP A 582 -31.47 20.48 -28.56
C ASP A 582 -33.01 20.46 -28.51
N VAL A 583 -33.66 19.81 -29.50
CA VAL A 583 -35.11 19.72 -29.61
C VAL A 583 -35.65 18.63 -28.69
N VAL A 584 -36.55 19.00 -27.77
CA VAL A 584 -37.18 18.06 -26.84
C VAL A 584 -38.46 17.51 -27.43
N ARG A 585 -38.58 16.18 -27.44
CA ARG A 585 -39.84 15.51 -27.80
C ARG A 585 -40.81 15.59 -26.63
N VAL A 586 -42.01 16.09 -26.86
CA VAL A 586 -43.01 16.31 -25.80
C VAL A 586 -44.38 15.82 -26.23
N PRO A 587 -45.27 15.47 -25.29
CA PRO A 587 -46.65 15.14 -25.63
C PRO A 587 -47.34 16.29 -26.36
N THR A 588 -48.22 15.96 -27.30
CA THR A 588 -49.05 16.92 -28.05
C THR A 588 -49.83 17.86 -27.14
N ALA A 589 -50.28 17.36 -25.98
CA ALA A 589 -50.99 18.17 -24.98
C ALA A 589 -50.19 19.40 -24.52
N LEU A 590 -48.86 19.27 -24.37
CA LEU A 590 -48.02 20.41 -23.98
C LEU A 590 -48.03 21.48 -25.07
N THR A 591 -47.67 21.10 -26.30
CA THR A 591 -47.61 22.05 -27.42
C THR A 591 -48.98 22.68 -27.71
N ALA A 592 -50.07 21.93 -27.56
CA ALA A 592 -51.42 22.45 -27.72
C ALA A 592 -51.80 23.49 -26.66
N SER A 593 -51.27 23.37 -25.43
CA SER A 593 -51.57 24.29 -24.33
C SER A 593 -50.86 25.66 -24.43
N LEU A 594 -49.77 25.76 -25.21
CA LEU A 594 -49.01 27.00 -25.35
C LEU A 594 -49.68 27.94 -26.39
N PRO A 595 -49.90 29.23 -26.06
CA PRO A 595 -50.44 30.21 -27.00
C PRO A 595 -49.46 30.50 -28.13
N ASN A 596 -49.96 30.84 -29.33
CA ASN A 596 -49.10 31.26 -30.44
C ASN A 596 -48.55 32.67 -30.20
N ALA A 597 -47.27 32.86 -30.51
CA ALA A 597 -46.58 34.15 -30.42
C ALA A 597 -46.89 35.09 -31.61
#